data_AF-A0A421K8H2-F1
#
_entry.id   AF-A0A421K8H2-F1
#
_cell.length_a   1.000
_cell.length_b   1.000
_cell.length_c   1.000
_cell.angle_alpha   90.00
_cell.angle_beta   90.00
_cell.angle_gamma   90.00
#
_symmetry.space_group_name_H-M   'P 1'
#
loop_
_entity.id
_entity.type
_entity.pdbx_description
1 polymer ?
#
loop_
_entity_poly.entity_id
_entity_poly.type
_entity_poly.pdbx_seq_one_letter_code
_entity_poly.pdbx_strand_id
1 'polypeptide(L)'
;MVSCRDVYTQAIYSLRGKPWNSYGKGRTAIYRNEELFNLMMALGIENDVDNLRYERIVVATDADTDGFHIRNLILTFFLNYFEDLVTRGHIYILETPLFRVRNKKETRYCYSARERDEAMKSLRGYEVTRFKGLGEISPKEFGQFIGGQMRIIPVGVDSIKTVPETLKFYMGKNTPERRQYIMENLI
;
A
#
# COMPACT_ATOMS: atom_id res chain seq x y z
N MET A 1 -8.94 10.84 7.96
CA MET A 1 -7.51 10.64 7.69
C MET A 1 -6.79 11.93 7.30
N VAL A 2 -7.30 12.80 6.43
CA VAL A 2 -6.57 14.04 6.03
C VAL A 2 -6.06 14.89 7.20
N SER A 3 -6.79 14.94 8.32
CA SER A 3 -6.46 15.73 9.51
C SER A 3 -5.27 15.22 10.34
N CYS A 4 -4.70 14.05 10.04
CA CYS A 4 -3.62 13.47 10.84
C CYS A 4 -2.20 13.74 10.30
N ARG A 5 -2.10 14.34 9.11
CA ARG A 5 -0.81 14.59 8.45
C ARG A 5 -0.10 15.81 9.03
N ASP A 6 1.21 15.80 8.97
CA ASP A 6 1.99 17.03 9.06
C ASP A 6 1.85 17.81 7.75
N VAL A 7 1.23 18.98 7.80
CA VAL A 7 0.92 19.77 6.60
C VAL A 7 2.15 20.31 5.88
N TYR A 8 3.28 20.42 6.58
CA TYR A 8 4.53 20.95 6.03
C TYR A 8 5.33 19.90 5.26
N THR A 9 5.20 18.63 5.63
CA THR A 9 6.06 17.55 5.11
C THR A 9 5.30 16.41 4.42
N GLN A 10 3.98 16.33 4.61
CA GLN A 10 3.17 15.19 4.13
C GLN A 10 1.98 15.66 3.31
N ALA A 11 1.74 15.00 2.19
CA ALA A 11 0.51 15.10 1.40
C ALA A 11 -0.27 13.79 1.47
N ILE A 12 -1.60 13.87 1.38
CA ILE A 12 -2.48 12.69 1.32
C ILE A 12 -3.27 12.76 0.02
N TYR A 13 -3.17 11.69 -0.77
CA TYR A 13 -3.99 11.46 -1.96
C TYR A 13 -4.90 10.26 -1.71
N SER A 14 -6.20 10.48 -1.70
CA SER A 14 -7.19 9.42 -1.46
C SER A 14 -7.70 8.85 -2.79
N LEU A 15 -7.37 7.59 -3.07
CA LEU A 15 -7.93 6.86 -4.20
C LEU A 15 -9.38 6.44 -3.92
N ARG A 16 -10.24 6.53 -4.94
CA ARG A 16 -11.63 6.09 -4.84
C ARG A 16 -11.83 4.75 -5.52
N GLY A 17 -12.28 3.76 -4.74
CA GLY A 17 -12.55 2.41 -5.24
C GLY A 17 -11.28 1.66 -5.62
N LYS A 18 -11.46 0.55 -6.34
CA LYS A 18 -10.34 -0.28 -6.82
C LYS A 18 -9.74 0.38 -8.07
N PRO A 19 -8.42 0.67 -8.07
CA PRO A 19 -7.77 1.22 -9.25
C PRO A 19 -7.95 0.31 -10.46
N TRP A 20 -8.03 0.89 -11.64
CA TRP A 20 -8.15 0.10 -12.85
C TRP A 20 -6.87 -0.70 -13.11
N ASN A 21 -7.01 -1.97 -13.50
CA ASN A 21 -5.87 -2.78 -13.91
C ASN A 21 -5.28 -2.23 -15.22
N SER A 22 -4.13 -1.59 -15.09
CA SER A 22 -3.40 -0.92 -16.16
C SER A 22 -2.50 -1.84 -16.99
N TYR A 23 -2.37 -3.12 -16.62
CA TYR A 23 -1.51 -4.06 -17.32
C TYR A 23 -1.88 -4.19 -18.81
N GLY A 24 -0.87 -4.10 -19.68
CA GLY A 24 -1.02 -4.26 -21.12
C GLY A 24 -1.75 -3.10 -21.81
N LYS A 25 -1.88 -1.96 -21.12
CA LYS A 25 -2.51 -0.75 -21.65
C LYS A 25 -1.43 0.29 -21.95
N GLY A 26 -1.60 1.01 -23.06
CA GLY A 26 -0.68 2.09 -23.42
C GLY A 26 -0.88 3.33 -22.54
N ARG A 27 0.13 4.22 -22.48
CA ARG A 27 0.08 5.47 -21.71
C ARG A 27 -1.15 6.33 -22.00
N THR A 28 -1.65 6.31 -23.25
CA THR A 28 -2.87 7.05 -23.65
C THR A 28 -4.12 6.64 -22.87
N ALA A 29 -4.14 5.44 -22.28
CA ALA A 29 -5.26 4.98 -21.47
C ALA A 29 -5.28 5.60 -20.06
N ILE A 30 -4.15 6.11 -19.55
CA ILE A 30 -4.09 6.84 -18.28
C ILE A 30 -4.99 8.07 -18.34
N TYR A 31 -4.92 8.84 -19.44
CA TYR A 31 -5.74 10.05 -19.65
C TYR A 31 -7.25 9.78 -19.69
N ARG A 32 -7.68 8.54 -19.90
CA ARG A 32 -9.10 8.13 -19.86
C ARG A 32 -9.54 7.66 -18.48
N ASN A 33 -8.60 7.43 -17.56
CA ASN A 33 -8.87 7.03 -16.20
C ASN A 33 -8.61 8.21 -15.27
N GLU A 34 -9.67 8.87 -14.82
CA GLU A 34 -9.59 10.08 -13.99
C GLU A 34 -8.75 9.89 -12.72
N GLU A 35 -8.91 8.77 -12.01
CA GLU A 35 -8.18 8.50 -10.76
C GLU A 35 -6.65 8.37 -10.97
N LEU A 36 -6.22 7.61 -11.97
CA LEU A 36 -4.80 7.42 -12.28
C LEU A 36 -4.19 8.65 -12.96
N PHE A 37 -4.97 9.37 -13.78
CA PHE A 37 -4.55 10.64 -14.34
C PHE A 37 -4.30 11.68 -13.23
N ASN A 38 -5.24 11.82 -12.30
CA ASN A 38 -5.09 12.75 -11.17
C ASN A 38 -3.92 12.35 -10.25
N LEU A 39 -3.67 11.04 -10.05
CA LEU A 39 -2.50 10.56 -9.31
C LEU A 39 -1.19 10.94 -10.05
N MET A 40 -1.12 10.71 -11.36
CA MET A 40 0.02 11.09 -12.19
C MET A 40 0.31 12.59 -12.10
N MET A 41 -0.73 13.42 -12.19
CA MET A 41 -0.63 14.88 -12.08
C MET A 41 -0.21 15.33 -10.67
N ALA A 42 -0.75 14.70 -9.62
CA ALA A 42 -0.41 15.00 -8.23
C ALA A 42 1.07 14.71 -7.93
N LEU A 43 1.61 13.64 -8.52
CA LEU A 43 3.02 13.26 -8.36
C LEU A 43 3.96 14.07 -9.27
N GLY A 44 3.45 14.69 -10.33
CA GLY A 44 4.25 15.45 -11.29
C GLY A 44 5.01 14.57 -12.30
N ILE A 45 4.47 13.40 -12.64
CA ILE A 45 5.18 12.37 -13.41
C ILE A 45 4.64 12.17 -14.84
N GLU A 46 4.00 13.17 -15.44
CA GLU A 46 3.32 13.01 -16.74
C GLU A 46 4.26 12.61 -17.90
N ASN A 47 5.38 13.31 -18.03
CA ASN A 47 6.35 13.10 -19.12
C ASN A 47 7.50 12.17 -18.70
N ASP A 48 8.02 12.39 -17.50
CA ASP A 48 9.16 11.69 -16.89
C ASP A 48 9.04 11.76 -15.35
N VAL A 49 9.98 11.12 -14.65
CA VAL A 49 10.05 11.14 -13.19
C VAL A 49 10.90 12.27 -12.64
N ASP A 50 11.49 13.13 -13.48
CA ASP A 50 12.45 14.14 -13.05
C ASP A 50 11.76 15.33 -12.35
N ASN A 51 10.47 15.53 -12.63
CA ASN A 51 9.62 16.51 -11.96
C ASN A 51 8.84 15.92 -10.76
N LEU A 52 9.30 14.78 -10.23
CA LEU A 52 8.68 14.13 -9.08
C LEU A 52 8.59 15.11 -7.90
N ARG A 53 7.36 15.36 -7.44
CA ARG A 53 7.08 16.35 -6.39
C ARG A 53 7.33 15.83 -4.98
N TYR A 54 7.40 14.51 -4.82
CA TYR A 54 7.53 13.85 -3.53
C TYR A 54 8.58 12.75 -3.60
N GLU A 55 9.64 12.90 -2.81
CA GLU A 55 10.73 11.92 -2.73
C GLU A 55 10.26 10.53 -2.28
N ARG A 56 9.18 10.48 -1.49
CA ARG A 56 8.62 9.24 -0.96
C ARG A 56 7.14 9.14 -1.28
N ILE A 57 6.77 8.09 -2.01
CA ILE A 57 5.40 7.70 -2.29
C ILE A 57 5.07 6.51 -1.41
N VAL A 58 4.26 6.75 -0.37
CA VAL A 58 3.86 5.71 0.60
C VAL A 58 2.45 5.23 0.29
N VAL A 59 2.34 3.98 -0.15
CA VAL A 59 1.06 3.30 -0.44
C VAL A 59 0.51 2.73 0.87
N ALA A 60 -0.58 3.32 1.35
CA ALA A 60 -1.32 2.84 2.51
C ALA A 60 -2.61 2.13 2.06
N THR A 61 -2.75 0.85 2.41
CA THR A 61 -3.94 0.04 2.12
C THR A 61 -4.35 -0.74 3.36
N ASP A 62 -5.59 -1.22 3.37
CA ASP A 62 -6.07 -2.15 4.40
C ASP A 62 -5.22 -3.45 4.40
N ALA A 63 -5.14 -4.08 5.57
CA ALA A 63 -4.42 -5.34 5.77
C ALA A 63 -5.35 -6.55 5.55
N ASP A 64 -6.14 -6.49 4.48
CA ASP A 64 -7.06 -7.53 4.04
C ASP A 64 -6.87 -7.86 2.56
N THR A 65 -7.65 -8.81 2.05
CA THR A 65 -7.55 -9.26 0.65
C THR A 65 -7.84 -8.16 -0.37
N ASP A 66 -8.72 -7.21 -0.05
CA ASP A 66 -9.06 -6.11 -0.94
C ASP A 66 -7.95 -5.05 -0.96
N GLY A 67 -7.35 -4.76 0.19
CA GLY A 67 -6.17 -3.90 0.32
C GLY A 67 -4.97 -4.45 -0.42
N PHE A 68 -4.71 -5.77 -0.33
CA PHE A 68 -3.66 -6.43 -1.12
C PHE A 68 -3.91 -6.32 -2.63
N HIS A 69 -5.17 -6.44 -3.06
CA HIS A 69 -5.51 -6.26 -4.47
C HIS A 69 -5.29 -4.81 -4.93
N ILE A 70 -5.75 -3.82 -4.17
CA ILE A 70 -5.51 -2.39 -4.48
C ILE A 70 -4.01 -2.10 -4.56
N ARG A 71 -3.22 -2.63 -3.61
CA ARG A 71 -1.76 -2.52 -3.61
C ARG A 71 -1.17 -3.04 -4.91
N ASN A 72 -1.54 -4.24 -5.34
CA ASN A 72 -1.04 -4.82 -6.59
C ASN A 72 -1.42 -3.99 -7.82
N LEU A 73 -2.63 -3.42 -7.86
CA LEU A 73 -3.07 -2.55 -8.97
C LEU A 73 -2.25 -1.26 -9.05
N ILE A 74 -1.95 -0.64 -7.90
CA ILE A 74 -1.09 0.56 -7.85
C ILE A 74 0.36 0.24 -8.19
N LEU A 75 0.91 -0.86 -7.69
CA LEU A 75 2.26 -1.29 -8.07
C LEU A 75 2.34 -1.62 -9.56
N THR A 76 1.30 -2.23 -10.13
CA THR A 76 1.21 -2.47 -11.58
C THR A 76 1.22 -1.17 -12.37
N PHE A 77 0.50 -0.14 -11.90
CA PHE A 77 0.53 1.17 -12.52
C PHE A 77 1.94 1.79 -12.51
N PHE A 78 2.64 1.75 -11.37
CA PHE A 78 4.01 2.26 -11.30
C PHE A 78 4.96 1.44 -12.17
N LEU A 79 4.96 0.12 -12.08
CA LEU A 79 5.86 -0.74 -12.86
C LEU A 79 5.59 -0.67 -14.37
N ASN A 80 4.35 -0.50 -14.81
CA ASN A 80 4.00 -0.48 -16.24
C ASN A 80 4.30 0.86 -16.91
N TYR A 81 4.28 1.98 -16.17
CA TYR A 81 4.41 3.33 -16.76
C TYR A 81 5.53 4.20 -16.19
N PHE A 82 5.97 3.91 -14.97
CA PHE A 82 6.88 4.74 -14.17
C PHE A 82 7.89 3.86 -13.40
N GLU A 83 8.45 2.86 -14.09
CA GLU A 83 9.37 1.87 -13.49
C GLU A 83 10.52 2.53 -12.74
N ASP A 84 11.02 3.66 -13.25
CA ASP A 84 12.05 4.48 -12.61
C ASP A 84 11.73 4.87 -11.17
N LEU A 85 10.45 5.06 -10.80
CA LEU A 85 10.09 5.35 -9.41
C LEU A 85 10.40 4.18 -8.48
N VAL A 86 10.22 2.95 -8.97
CA VAL A 86 10.49 1.73 -8.21
C VAL A 86 11.99 1.49 -8.14
N THR A 87 12.69 1.60 -9.27
CA THR A 87 14.14 1.32 -9.35
C THR A 87 14.99 2.37 -8.63
N ARG A 88 14.53 3.62 -8.58
CA ARG A 88 15.17 4.70 -7.80
C ARG A 88 14.76 4.71 -6.31
N GLY A 89 13.88 3.80 -5.88
CA GLY A 89 13.54 3.63 -4.46
C GLY A 89 12.58 4.67 -3.87
N HIS A 90 11.67 5.21 -4.69
CA HIS A 90 10.69 6.20 -4.24
C HIS A 90 9.38 5.57 -3.71
N ILE A 91 9.12 4.30 -4.00
CA ILE A 91 7.86 3.62 -3.63
C ILE A 91 8.02 2.83 -2.32
N TYR A 92 7.08 3.02 -1.41
CA TYR A 92 7.03 2.36 -0.11
C TYR A 92 5.61 1.84 0.18
N ILE A 93 5.51 0.79 0.99
CA ILE A 93 4.26 0.30 1.55
C ILE A 93 4.21 0.67 3.03
N LEU A 94 3.11 1.30 3.48
CA LEU A 94 2.87 1.52 4.90
C LEU A 94 2.39 0.22 5.54
N GLU A 95 3.08 -0.20 6.60
CA GLU A 95 2.56 -1.23 7.48
C GLU A 95 1.62 -0.60 8.51
N THR A 96 0.45 -1.21 8.69
CA THR A 96 -0.53 -0.79 9.70
C THR A 96 -0.75 -1.91 10.71
N PRO A 97 -1.01 -1.58 11.98
CA PRO A 97 -1.24 -2.60 12.98
C PRO A 97 -2.50 -3.40 12.69
N LEU A 98 -2.44 -4.71 12.96
CA LEU A 98 -3.57 -5.62 12.85
C LEU A 98 -4.41 -5.63 14.13
N PHE A 99 -3.78 -5.35 15.27
CA PHE A 99 -4.41 -5.35 16.57
C PHE A 99 -3.96 -4.17 17.43
N ARG A 100 -4.79 -3.82 18.41
CA ARG A 100 -4.46 -2.95 19.52
C ARG A 100 -4.78 -3.68 20.82
N VAL A 101 -3.81 -3.83 21.69
CA VAL A 101 -3.98 -4.37 23.05
C VAL A 101 -3.75 -3.23 24.02
N ARG A 102 -4.74 -2.89 24.85
CA ARG A 102 -4.63 -1.75 25.77
C ARG A 102 -5.27 -2.01 27.12
N ASN A 103 -4.85 -1.27 28.13
CA ASN A 103 -5.57 -1.10 29.39
C ASN A 103 -5.62 0.39 29.77
N LYS A 104 -5.91 0.70 31.04
CA LYS A 104 -5.98 2.09 31.52
C LYS A 104 -4.63 2.84 31.49
N LYS A 105 -3.50 2.13 31.49
CA LYS A 105 -2.16 2.71 31.61
C LYS A 105 -1.36 2.67 30.31
N GLU A 106 -1.56 1.63 29.51
CA GLU A 106 -0.70 1.33 28.36
C GLU A 106 -1.53 0.89 27.14
N THR A 107 -1.08 1.31 25.95
CA THR A 107 -1.64 0.89 24.66
C THR A 107 -0.50 0.35 23.79
N ARG A 108 -0.67 -0.84 23.23
CA ARG A 108 0.27 -1.47 22.30
C ARG A 108 -0.42 -1.76 20.97
N TYR A 109 0.21 -1.33 19.88
CA TYR A 109 -0.20 -1.68 18.53
C TYR A 109 0.63 -2.86 18.05
N CYS A 110 -0.05 -3.89 17.55
CA CYS A 110 0.56 -5.17 17.19
C CYS A 110 0.36 -5.43 15.69
N TYR A 111 1.44 -5.77 15.01
CA TYR A 111 1.50 -5.99 13.56
C TYR A 111 1.41 -7.48 13.19
N SER A 112 1.37 -8.35 14.20
CA SER A 112 1.16 -9.78 14.03
C SER A 112 0.31 -10.37 15.16
N ALA A 113 -0.24 -11.57 14.92
CA ALA A 113 -0.91 -12.33 15.96
C ALA A 113 0.05 -12.68 17.11
N ARG A 114 1.33 -12.92 16.81
CA ARG A 114 2.37 -13.19 17.81
C ARG A 114 2.57 -12.00 18.74
N GLU A 115 2.75 -10.80 18.18
CA GLU A 115 2.88 -9.57 18.96
C GLU A 115 1.65 -9.30 19.84
N ARG A 116 0.45 -9.60 19.32
CA ARG A 116 -0.80 -9.49 20.10
C ARG A 116 -0.76 -10.43 21.30
N ASP A 117 -0.42 -11.70 21.09
CA ASP A 117 -0.42 -12.71 22.15
C ASP A 117 0.64 -12.41 23.22
N GLU A 118 1.81 -11.90 22.82
CA GLU A 118 2.84 -11.39 23.73
C GLU A 118 2.34 -10.19 24.55
N ALA A 119 1.67 -9.23 23.90
CA ALA A 119 1.08 -8.08 24.59
C ALA A 119 0.01 -8.52 25.62
N MET A 120 -0.87 -9.45 25.25
CA MET A 120 -1.91 -10.01 26.12
C MET A 120 -1.34 -10.72 27.36
N LYS A 121 -0.18 -11.40 27.24
CA LYS A 121 0.48 -12.03 28.40
C LYS A 121 1.06 -11.02 29.38
N SER A 122 1.54 -9.89 28.85
CA SER A 122 2.23 -8.87 29.66
C SER A 122 1.31 -7.84 30.32
N LEU A 123 0.12 -7.61 29.75
CA LEU A 123 -0.86 -6.66 30.25
C LEU A 123 -1.90 -7.40 31.10
N ARG A 124 -2.33 -6.82 32.22
CA ARG A 124 -3.49 -7.31 32.99
C ARG A 124 -4.71 -6.44 32.71
N GLY A 125 -5.89 -7.07 32.70
CA GLY A 125 -7.17 -6.38 32.46
C GLY A 125 -7.21 -5.63 31.13
N TYR A 126 -6.67 -6.25 30.07
CA TYR A 126 -6.57 -5.65 28.76
C TYR A 126 -7.86 -5.79 27.95
N GLU A 127 -8.00 -4.91 26.98
CA GLU A 127 -8.95 -4.99 25.88
C GLU A 127 -8.17 -5.17 24.57
N VAL A 128 -8.70 -6.03 23.69
CA VAL A 128 -8.12 -6.26 22.35
C VAL A 128 -9.08 -5.72 21.30
N THR A 129 -8.57 -4.89 20.40
CA THR A 129 -9.26 -4.46 19.18
C THR A 129 -8.52 -5.05 17.98
N ARG A 130 -9.25 -5.63 17.03
CA ARG A 130 -8.70 -6.02 15.71
C ARG A 130 -9.10 -4.95 14.71
N PHE A 131 -8.14 -4.43 13.95
CA PHE A 131 -8.43 -3.52 12.85
C PHE A 131 -8.66 -4.34 11.58
N LYS A 132 -9.80 -4.13 10.93
CA LYS A 132 -10.09 -4.75 9.62
C LYS A 132 -9.65 -3.88 8.45
N GLY A 133 -9.67 -2.56 8.64
CA GLY A 133 -9.23 -1.60 7.65
C GLY A 133 -8.84 -0.26 8.26
N LEU A 134 -8.23 0.59 7.45
CA LEU A 134 -7.76 1.92 7.81
C LEU A 134 -8.89 2.82 8.32
N GLY A 135 -10.12 2.60 7.84
CA GLY A 135 -11.31 3.35 8.28
C GLY A 135 -11.70 3.11 9.74
N GLU A 136 -11.26 2.01 10.36
CA GLU A 136 -11.51 1.72 11.78
C GLU A 136 -10.51 2.42 12.72
N ILE A 137 -9.45 3.01 12.16
CA ILE A 137 -8.41 3.71 12.89
C ILE A 137 -8.78 5.19 12.97
N SER A 138 -8.89 5.74 14.19
CA SER A 138 -9.16 7.16 14.35
C SER A 138 -8.02 8.01 13.78
N PRO A 139 -8.28 9.24 13.26
CA PRO A 139 -7.22 10.08 12.70
C PRO A 139 -6.06 10.34 13.69
N LYS A 140 -6.36 10.48 14.98
CA LYS A 140 -5.34 10.68 16.03
C LYS A 140 -4.43 9.45 16.19
N GLU A 141 -4.98 8.24 16.07
CA GLU A 141 -4.19 7.01 16.12
C GLU A 141 -3.39 6.83 14.83
N PHE A 142 -4.02 7.05 13.67
CA PHE A 142 -3.36 6.90 12.37
C PHE A 142 -2.17 7.88 12.22
N GLY A 143 -2.28 9.10 12.75
CA GLY A 143 -1.19 10.08 12.78
C GLY A 143 0.09 9.55 13.44
N GLN A 144 -0.02 8.61 14.39
CA GLN A 144 1.15 7.99 15.03
C GLN A 144 1.87 7.05 14.07
N PHE A 145 1.14 6.39 13.17
CA PHE A 145 1.70 5.43 12.20
C PHE A 145 2.36 6.10 11.01
N ILE A 146 2.00 7.36 10.73
CA ILE A 146 2.66 8.17 9.71
C ILE A 146 3.64 9.20 10.30
N GLY A 147 3.95 9.12 11.60
CA GLY A 147 4.89 10.02 12.27
C GLY A 147 6.35 9.56 12.17
N GLY A 148 7.21 10.02 13.09
CA GLY A 148 8.65 9.70 13.09
C GLY A 148 9.00 8.21 13.29
N GLN A 149 8.04 7.37 13.70
CA GLN A 149 8.20 5.92 13.86
C GLN A 149 7.42 5.13 12.80
N MET A 150 7.17 5.75 11.66
CA MET A 150 6.48 5.13 10.54
C MET A 150 7.17 3.83 10.13
N ARG A 151 6.39 2.74 10.06
CA ARG A 151 6.85 1.44 9.55
C ARG A 151 6.54 1.36 8.07
N ILE A 152 7.56 1.58 7.24
CA ILE A 152 7.46 1.51 5.78
C ILE A 152 8.40 0.46 5.22
N ILE A 153 7.91 -0.30 4.25
CA ILE A 153 8.69 -1.29 3.52
C ILE A 153 9.01 -0.70 2.14
N PRO A 154 10.29 -0.55 1.75
CA PRO A 154 10.64 -0.11 0.41
C PRO A 154 10.22 -1.16 -0.62
N VAL A 155 9.69 -0.70 -1.74
CA VAL A 155 9.37 -1.56 -2.89
C VAL A 155 10.54 -1.50 -3.86
N GLY A 156 11.08 -2.67 -4.19
CA GLY A 156 12.17 -2.82 -5.15
C GLY A 156 11.91 -3.96 -6.12
N VAL A 157 12.74 -4.02 -7.17
CA VAL A 157 12.76 -5.13 -8.12
C VAL A 157 14.18 -5.68 -8.19
N ASP A 158 14.34 -6.99 -8.05
CA ASP A 158 15.65 -7.64 -8.14
C ASP A 158 16.21 -7.54 -9.56
N SER A 159 15.31 -7.61 -10.56
CA SER A 159 15.65 -7.47 -11.97
C SER A 159 14.48 -6.90 -12.75
N ILE A 160 14.70 -5.74 -13.37
CA ILE A 160 13.74 -5.10 -14.29
C ILE A 160 13.29 -6.07 -15.39
N LYS A 161 14.19 -6.96 -15.83
CA LYS A 161 13.90 -7.92 -16.91
C LYS A 161 12.78 -8.90 -16.57
N THR A 162 12.54 -9.19 -15.30
CA THR A 162 11.50 -10.15 -14.85
C THR A 162 10.15 -9.49 -14.61
N VAL A 163 10.10 -8.15 -14.55
CA VAL A 163 8.87 -7.39 -14.30
C VAL A 163 7.79 -7.69 -15.36
N PRO A 164 8.07 -7.68 -16.68
CA PRO A 164 7.04 -7.94 -17.68
C PRO A 164 6.39 -9.32 -17.56
N GLU A 165 7.18 -10.36 -17.26
CA GLU A 165 6.68 -11.73 -17.12
C GLU A 165 5.85 -11.89 -15.85
N THR A 166 6.33 -11.33 -14.73
CA THR A 166 5.61 -11.32 -13.45
C THR A 166 4.26 -10.62 -13.59
N LEU A 167 4.23 -9.42 -14.17
CA LEU A 167 2.99 -8.69 -14.41
C LEU A 167 2.07 -9.43 -15.37
N LYS A 168 2.61 -10.05 -16.42
CA LYS A 168 1.82 -10.87 -17.36
C LYS A 168 1.11 -12.02 -16.66
N PHE A 169 1.82 -12.72 -15.79
CA PHE A 169 1.27 -13.84 -15.05
C PHE A 169 0.16 -13.39 -14.09
N TYR A 170 0.44 -12.43 -13.20
CA TYR A 170 -0.51 -12.05 -12.15
C TYR A 170 -1.63 -11.11 -12.64
N MET A 171 -1.32 -10.17 -13.54
CA MET A 171 -2.23 -9.08 -13.94
C MET A 171 -2.83 -9.27 -15.34
N GLY A 172 -2.34 -10.25 -16.11
CA GLY A 172 -2.83 -10.57 -17.45
C GLY A 172 -4.15 -11.35 -17.48
N LYS A 173 -4.41 -11.97 -18.63
CA LYS A 173 -5.60 -12.82 -18.83
C LYS A 173 -5.58 -14.01 -17.86
N ASN A 174 -6.77 -14.51 -17.52
CA ASN A 174 -6.89 -15.67 -16.64
C ASN A 174 -6.60 -16.98 -17.39
N THR A 175 -5.36 -17.47 -17.29
CA THR A 175 -4.93 -18.71 -17.95
C THR A 175 -5.14 -19.94 -17.03
N PRO A 176 -5.23 -21.17 -17.58
CA PRO A 176 -5.29 -22.38 -16.77
C PRO A 176 -4.11 -22.52 -15.82
N GLU A 177 -2.89 -22.19 -16.27
CA GLU A 177 -1.65 -22.28 -15.47
C GLU A 177 -1.72 -21.35 -14.25
N ARG A 178 -2.24 -20.13 -14.44
CA ARG A 178 -2.45 -19.20 -13.33
C ARG A 178 -3.45 -19.73 -12.32
N ARG A 179 -4.56 -20.32 -12.80
CA ARG A 179 -5.57 -20.91 -11.89
C ARG A 179 -4.98 -22.06 -11.11
N GLN A 180 -4.26 -22.95 -11.77
CA GLN A 180 -3.62 -24.09 -11.13
C GLN A 180 -2.59 -23.64 -10.08
N TYR A 181 -1.74 -22.68 -10.43
CA TYR A 181 -0.79 -22.10 -9.48
C TYR A 181 -1.49 -21.53 -8.25
N ILE A 182 -2.57 -20.76 -8.44
CA ILE A 182 -3.34 -20.21 -7.31
C ILE A 182 -3.95 -21.34 -6.47
N MET A 183 -4.49 -22.40 -7.09
CA MET A 183 -5.06 -23.55 -6.38
C MET A 183 -4.01 -24.30 -5.55
N GLU A 184 -2.80 -24.46 -6.07
CA GLU A 184 -1.69 -25.13 -5.38
C GLU A 184 -1.09 -24.29 -4.25
N ASN A 185 -1.26 -22.97 -4.29
CA ASN A 185 -0.70 -22.02 -3.33
C ASN A 185 -1.75 -21.28 -2.50
N LEU A 186 -3.01 -21.74 -2.54
CA LEU A 186 -4.07 -21.27 -1.65
C LEU A 186 -3.80 -21.84 -0.26
N ILE A 187 -3.35 -20.99 0.67
CA ILE A 187 -3.16 -21.31 2.09
C ILE A 187 -4.50 -21.23 2.82
#